data_AF-A0A2M7BBH5-F1
#
_entry.id   AF-A0A2M7BBH5-F1
#
_cell.length_a   1.000
_cell.length_b   1.000
_cell.length_c   1.000
_cell.angle_alpha   90.00
_cell.angle_beta   90.00
_cell.angle_gamma   90.00
#
_symmetry.space_group_name_H-M   'P 1'
#
loop_
_entity.id
_entity.type
_entity.pdbx_description
1 polymer ?
#
loop_
_entity_poly.entity_id
_entity_poly.type
_entity_poly.pdbx_seq_one_letter_code
_entity_poly.pdbx_strand_id
1 'polypeptide(L)'
;MYPQIIFSLNKDLDKWVGCHFLDHQRGGVDFGKSIIKIHPKLTQAKEFPDNEKKQTIIGQYVDSFYETHQNQLESIRTEFEKRWVLVARPFFKAVDKIFDYPWPKGFYFTRNKLVYIAYLSIFPCQPRFLKNKTFQVFYLNKEDSLTTAHELLHFLFYNYFEKNFPKISPAEEKVWILSEVLNILILNLPEFYALFGDSSRHPYPQHISIIENLKPEWEKRKDLNSFLKSSLEVIEKVKK
;
A
#
# COMPACT_ATOMS: atom_id res chain seq x y z
N MET A 1 20.02 -1.55 9.11
CA MET A 1 19.37 -2.87 9.17
C MET A 1 18.02 -2.76 8.47
N TYR A 2 17.69 -3.68 7.56
CA TYR A 2 16.42 -3.63 6.83
C TYR A 2 15.31 -4.37 7.54
N PRO A 3 14.04 -3.95 7.35
CA PRO A 3 12.90 -4.67 7.88
C PRO A 3 12.76 -6.04 7.23
N GLN A 4 12.44 -7.03 8.04
CA GLN A 4 11.93 -8.32 7.61
C GLN A 4 10.42 -8.20 7.38
N ILE A 5 9.96 -8.77 6.28
CA ILE A 5 8.53 -8.82 5.94
C ILE A 5 8.07 -10.25 6.19
N ILE A 6 7.00 -10.39 6.97
CA ILE A 6 6.32 -11.67 7.18
C ILE A 6 4.98 -11.61 6.44
N PHE A 7 4.76 -12.59 5.58
CA PHE A 7 3.46 -12.77 4.94
C PHE A 7 2.57 -13.65 5.82
N SER A 8 1.35 -13.19 6.10
CA SER A 8 0.39 -13.87 6.98
C SER A 8 -1.02 -13.77 6.42
N LEU A 9 -1.93 -14.61 6.90
CA LEU A 9 -3.36 -14.42 6.73
C LEU A 9 -3.96 -13.69 7.94
N ASN A 10 -5.04 -12.94 7.72
CA ASN A 10 -5.80 -12.32 8.80
C ASN A 10 -7.28 -12.16 8.39
N LYS A 11 -8.07 -13.16 8.78
CA LYS A 11 -9.48 -13.25 8.44
C LYS A 11 -10.31 -12.09 9.00
N ASP A 12 -10.06 -11.69 10.23
CA ASP A 12 -10.82 -10.61 10.88
C ASP A 12 -10.52 -9.25 10.25
N LEU A 13 -9.28 -9.05 9.79
CA LEU A 13 -8.94 -7.87 8.99
C LEU A 13 -9.71 -7.86 7.67
N ASP A 14 -9.83 -9.00 6.97
CA ASP A 14 -10.65 -9.07 5.75
C ASP A 14 -12.13 -8.78 6.03
N LYS A 15 -12.70 -9.25 7.15
CA LYS A 15 -14.06 -8.87 7.56
C LYS A 15 -14.19 -7.36 7.70
N TRP A 16 -13.25 -6.72 8.39
CA TRP A 16 -13.22 -5.26 8.54
C TRP A 16 -13.10 -4.55 7.19
N VAL A 17 -12.21 -5.02 6.31
CA VAL A 17 -12.00 -4.46 4.96
C VAL A 17 -13.26 -4.54 4.13
N GLY A 18 -13.90 -5.72 4.09
CA GLY A 18 -15.16 -5.90 3.38
C GLY A 18 -16.22 -4.91 3.86
N CYS A 19 -16.34 -4.71 5.17
CA CYS A 19 -17.32 -3.76 5.72
C CYS A 19 -16.99 -2.31 5.37
N HIS A 20 -15.72 -1.92 5.50
CA HIS A 20 -15.27 -0.54 5.37
C HIS A 20 -15.15 -0.08 3.91
N PHE A 21 -14.75 -0.97 2.99
CA PHE A 21 -14.43 -0.62 1.61
C PHE A 21 -15.53 -0.93 0.60
N LEU A 22 -16.58 -1.68 0.96
CA LEU A 22 -17.64 -2.06 0.02
C LEU A 22 -18.41 -0.87 -0.58
N ASP A 23 -18.45 0.25 0.14
CA ASP A 23 -19.07 1.51 -0.33
C ASP A 23 -18.06 2.66 -0.39
N HIS A 24 -16.76 2.36 -0.34
CA HIS A 24 -15.72 3.37 -0.30
C HIS A 24 -15.22 3.74 -1.70
N GLN A 25 -15.02 5.04 -1.91
CA GLN A 25 -14.40 5.58 -3.13
C GLN A 25 -13.27 6.55 -2.74
N ARG A 26 -12.13 6.46 -3.40
CA ARG A 26 -10.99 7.36 -3.17
C ARG A 26 -10.10 7.47 -4.40
N GLY A 27 -9.55 8.65 -4.67
CA GLY A 27 -8.58 8.85 -5.76
C GLY A 27 -9.14 8.57 -7.16
N GLY A 28 -10.46 8.60 -7.34
CA GLY A 28 -11.13 8.19 -8.57
C GLY A 28 -11.38 6.68 -8.71
N VAL A 29 -11.11 5.87 -7.67
CA VAL A 29 -11.33 4.43 -7.63
C VAL A 29 -12.54 4.10 -6.78
N ASP A 30 -13.42 3.22 -7.28
CA ASP A 30 -14.53 2.63 -6.54
C ASP A 30 -14.16 1.23 -6.07
N PHE A 31 -13.76 1.12 -4.80
CA PHE A 31 -13.34 -0.16 -4.22
C PHE A 31 -14.48 -1.15 -4.13
N GLY A 32 -15.69 -0.65 -3.89
CA GLY A 32 -16.92 -1.45 -3.87
C GLY A 32 -17.15 -2.20 -5.17
N LYS A 33 -17.03 -1.52 -6.31
CA LYS A 33 -17.14 -2.15 -7.63
C LYS A 33 -16.08 -3.22 -7.83
N SER A 34 -14.84 -2.97 -7.41
CA SER A 34 -13.75 -3.94 -7.51
C SER A 34 -13.99 -5.17 -6.63
N ILE A 35 -14.48 -4.98 -5.39
CA ILE A 35 -14.87 -6.08 -4.50
C ILE A 35 -15.97 -6.92 -5.14
N ILE A 36 -17.07 -6.30 -5.59
CA ILE A 36 -18.21 -7.01 -6.19
C ILE A 36 -17.82 -7.77 -7.47
N LYS A 37 -16.91 -7.21 -8.28
CA LYS A 37 -16.41 -7.89 -9.49
C LYS A 37 -15.74 -9.24 -9.16
N ILE A 38 -15.00 -9.32 -8.06
CA ILE A 38 -14.30 -10.54 -7.64
C ILE A 38 -15.22 -11.44 -6.81
N HIS A 39 -16.06 -10.84 -5.97
CA HIS A 39 -16.91 -11.50 -4.99
C HIS A 39 -18.38 -11.11 -5.16
N PRO A 40 -19.03 -11.53 -6.26
CA PRO A 40 -20.37 -11.05 -6.62
C PRO A 40 -21.45 -11.37 -5.59
N LYS A 41 -21.26 -12.43 -4.77
CA LYS A 41 -22.15 -12.78 -3.66
C LYS A 41 -22.27 -11.67 -2.60
N LEU A 42 -21.29 -10.77 -2.52
CA LEU A 42 -21.35 -9.62 -1.61
C LEU A 42 -22.27 -8.49 -2.08
N THR A 43 -22.87 -8.59 -3.29
CA THR A 43 -23.82 -7.59 -3.78
C THR A 43 -25.00 -7.44 -2.84
N GLN A 44 -25.48 -8.55 -2.27
CA GLN A 44 -26.57 -8.55 -1.28
C GLN A 44 -26.25 -7.69 -0.06
N ALA A 45 -24.97 -7.56 0.32
CA ALA A 45 -24.57 -6.74 1.47
C ALA A 45 -24.74 -5.23 1.20
N LYS A 46 -24.82 -4.79 -0.05
CA LYS A 46 -25.09 -3.39 -0.43
C LYS A 46 -26.55 -2.99 -0.28
N GLU A 47 -27.45 -3.96 -0.21
CA GLU A 47 -28.90 -3.72 -0.06
C GLU A 47 -29.25 -3.34 1.39
N PHE A 48 -28.32 -3.54 2.33
CA PHE A 48 -28.53 -3.26 3.74
C PHE A 48 -27.70 -2.04 4.17
N PRO A 49 -28.34 -0.88 4.38
CA PRO A 49 -27.68 0.29 4.97
C PRO A 49 -27.38 0.10 6.46
N ASP A 50 -28.01 -0.88 7.10
CA ASP A 50 -27.74 -1.27 8.48
C ASP A 50 -26.37 -1.95 8.62
N ASN A 51 -25.53 -1.37 9.47
CA ASN A 51 -24.16 -1.82 9.71
C ASN A 51 -24.11 -3.24 10.29
N GLU A 52 -25.08 -3.67 11.10
CA GLU A 52 -25.02 -4.97 11.78
C GLU A 52 -25.32 -6.14 10.82
N LYS A 53 -26.41 -6.04 10.04
CA LYS A 53 -26.74 -7.03 9.01
C LYS A 53 -25.66 -7.13 7.93
N LYS A 54 -25.15 -5.98 7.49
CA LYS A 54 -24.05 -5.91 6.52
C LYS A 54 -22.79 -6.62 7.04
N GLN A 55 -22.40 -6.34 8.29
CA GLN A 55 -21.26 -7.01 8.95
C GLN A 55 -21.48 -8.52 9.06
N THR A 56 -22.70 -8.96 9.38
CA THR A 56 -23.04 -10.39 9.48
C THR A 56 -22.88 -11.10 8.12
N ILE A 57 -23.44 -10.54 7.05
CA ILE A 57 -23.35 -11.10 5.70
C ILE A 57 -21.89 -11.19 5.24
N ILE A 58 -21.13 -10.10 5.40
CA ILE A 58 -19.72 -10.05 5.02
C ILE A 58 -18.90 -11.03 5.87
N GLY A 59 -19.17 -11.08 7.18
CA GLY A 59 -18.52 -12.00 8.11
C GLY A 59 -18.69 -13.46 7.71
N GLN A 60 -19.92 -13.89 7.47
CA GLN A 60 -20.27 -15.25 7.03
C GLN A 60 -19.62 -15.59 5.68
N TYR A 61 -19.63 -14.64 4.74
CA TYR A 61 -18.98 -14.80 3.45
C TYR A 61 -17.47 -15.03 3.60
N VAL A 62 -16.79 -14.17 4.37
CA VAL A 62 -15.35 -14.27 4.61
C VAL A 62 -15.00 -15.56 5.34
N ASP A 63 -15.77 -15.97 6.35
CA ASP A 63 -15.58 -17.25 7.05
C ASP A 63 -15.64 -18.43 6.08
N SER A 64 -16.71 -18.50 5.28
CA SER A 64 -16.90 -19.57 4.29
C SER A 64 -15.79 -19.57 3.22
N PHE A 65 -15.34 -18.39 2.80
CA PHE A 65 -14.26 -18.26 1.82
C PHE A 65 -12.95 -18.83 2.37
N TYR A 66 -12.59 -18.46 3.60
CA TYR A 66 -11.37 -18.94 4.24
C TYR A 66 -11.40 -20.45 4.50
N GLU A 67 -12.53 -20.98 4.96
CA GLU A 67 -12.71 -22.43 5.14
C GLU A 67 -12.53 -23.20 3.82
N THR A 68 -13.08 -22.68 2.73
CA THR A 68 -13.02 -23.33 1.42
C THR A 68 -11.63 -23.23 0.77
N HIS A 69 -10.93 -22.10 0.95
CA HIS A 69 -9.71 -21.77 0.20
C HIS A 69 -8.44 -21.75 1.05
N GLN A 70 -8.47 -22.24 2.31
CA GLN A 70 -7.35 -22.15 3.24
C GLN A 70 -6.02 -22.65 2.63
N ASN A 71 -6.01 -23.85 2.05
CA ASN A 71 -4.80 -24.43 1.45
C ASN A 71 -4.28 -23.60 0.27
N GLN A 72 -5.18 -23.02 -0.53
CA GLN A 72 -4.81 -22.14 -1.64
C GLN A 72 -4.18 -20.85 -1.11
N LEU A 73 -4.80 -20.21 -0.12
CA LEU A 73 -4.31 -18.97 0.48
C LEU A 73 -2.92 -19.17 1.11
N GLU A 74 -2.69 -20.28 1.81
CA GLU A 74 -1.39 -20.61 2.40
C GLU A 74 -0.31 -20.90 1.34
N SER A 75 -0.69 -21.57 0.25
CA SER A 75 0.21 -21.78 -0.90
C SER A 75 0.63 -20.44 -1.51
N ILE A 76 -0.34 -19.55 -1.78
CA ILE A 76 -0.07 -18.21 -2.35
C ILE A 76 0.77 -17.38 -1.37
N ARG A 77 0.49 -17.42 -0.06
CA ARG A 77 1.28 -16.75 0.98
C ARG A 77 2.75 -17.13 0.90
N THR A 78 3.02 -18.43 0.79
CA THR A 78 4.37 -18.97 0.67
C THR A 78 5.06 -18.53 -0.62
N GLU A 79 4.33 -18.49 -1.73
CA GLU A 79 4.86 -18.02 -3.01
C GLU A 79 5.18 -16.52 -3.03
N PHE A 80 4.34 -15.69 -2.39
CA PHE A 80 4.61 -14.25 -2.21
C PHE A 80 5.89 -14.05 -1.38
N GLU A 81 6.03 -14.80 -0.29
CA GLU A 81 7.22 -14.76 0.57
C GLU A 81 8.50 -15.12 -0.22
N LYS A 82 8.45 -16.20 -1.03
CA LYS A 82 9.57 -16.59 -1.89
C LYS A 82 9.94 -15.51 -2.89
N ARG A 83 8.96 -14.92 -3.59
CA ARG A 83 9.22 -13.84 -4.57
C ARG A 83 9.80 -12.61 -3.92
N TRP A 84 9.27 -12.20 -2.77
CA TRP A 84 9.79 -11.04 -2.04
C TRP A 84 11.26 -11.21 -1.62
N VAL A 85 11.63 -12.39 -1.12
CA VAL A 85 13.02 -12.67 -0.68
C VAL A 85 14.03 -12.41 -1.79
N LEU A 86 13.69 -12.69 -3.06
CA LEU A 86 14.58 -12.50 -4.20
C LEU A 86 14.89 -11.01 -4.46
N VAL A 87 13.93 -10.13 -4.20
CA VAL A 87 14.02 -8.70 -4.55
C VAL A 87 14.27 -7.78 -3.35
N ALA A 88 14.03 -8.25 -2.12
CA ALA A 88 14.04 -7.44 -0.92
C ALA A 88 15.36 -6.69 -0.71
N ARG A 89 16.51 -7.38 -0.74
CA ARG A 89 17.80 -6.74 -0.46
C ARG A 89 18.21 -5.71 -1.52
N PRO A 90 18.13 -5.99 -2.83
CA PRO A 90 18.31 -4.98 -3.87
C PRO A 90 17.38 -3.78 -3.72
N PHE A 91 16.09 -4.03 -3.44
CA PHE A 91 15.10 -2.98 -3.20
C PHE A 91 15.54 -2.03 -2.08
N PHE A 92 15.86 -2.58 -0.90
CA PHE A 92 16.25 -1.75 0.24
C PHE A 92 17.51 -0.92 -0.03
N LYS A 93 18.51 -1.53 -0.69
CA LYS A 93 19.74 -0.80 -1.08
C LYS A 93 19.46 0.34 -2.06
N ALA A 94 18.51 0.17 -2.98
CA ALA A 94 18.12 1.22 -3.91
C ALA A 94 17.41 2.36 -3.16
N VAL A 95 16.48 2.03 -2.26
CA VAL A 95 15.74 3.02 -1.47
C VAL A 95 16.66 3.82 -0.53
N ASP A 96 17.65 3.18 0.09
CA ASP A 96 18.62 3.87 0.96
C ASP A 96 19.36 5.01 0.23
N LYS A 97 19.65 4.85 -1.07
CA LYS A 97 20.30 5.90 -1.87
C LYS A 97 19.43 7.13 -2.08
N ILE A 98 18.11 6.96 -1.96
CA ILE A 98 17.13 8.02 -2.21
C ILE A 98 16.82 8.77 -0.93
N PHE A 99 16.57 8.03 0.16
CA PHE A 99 16.16 8.62 1.43
C PHE A 99 17.32 8.94 2.37
N ASP A 100 18.42 8.18 2.31
CA ASP A 100 19.52 8.22 3.28
C ASP A 100 19.03 8.33 4.74
N TYR A 101 18.03 7.53 5.08
CA TYR A 101 17.29 7.64 6.34
C TYR A 101 16.91 6.25 6.88
N PRO A 102 17.02 6.03 8.20
CA PRO A 102 16.72 4.72 8.76
C PRO A 102 15.25 4.33 8.59
N TRP A 103 15.04 3.07 8.22
CA TRP A 103 13.73 2.45 8.22
C TRP A 103 13.07 2.51 9.61
N PRO A 104 11.78 2.87 9.71
CA PRO A 104 11.10 2.95 10.99
C PRO A 104 11.06 1.61 11.72
N LYS A 105 10.94 1.65 13.05
CA LYS A 105 10.78 0.41 13.82
C LYS A 105 9.39 -0.19 13.57
N GLY A 106 9.35 -1.50 13.33
CA GLY A 106 8.10 -2.28 13.24
C GLY A 106 7.46 -2.57 14.59
N PHE A 107 6.23 -3.09 14.60
CA PHE A 107 5.47 -3.38 15.82
C PHE A 107 6.08 -4.53 16.64
N TYR A 108 6.61 -5.55 15.97
CA TYR A 108 7.22 -6.71 16.64
C TYR A 108 8.74 -6.55 16.67
N PHE A 109 9.27 -6.19 17.82
CA PHE A 109 10.70 -6.23 18.10
C PHE A 109 11.04 -7.60 18.73
N THR A 110 10.95 -8.68 17.94
CA THR A 110 11.46 -9.97 18.41
C THR A 110 12.94 -10.05 18.10
N ARG A 111 13.78 -10.24 19.13
CA ARG A 111 15.22 -10.50 19.00
C ARG A 111 15.97 -9.47 18.12
N ASN A 112 15.77 -8.17 18.35
CA ASN A 112 16.43 -7.08 17.61
C ASN A 112 16.13 -6.99 16.10
N LYS A 113 15.06 -7.62 15.59
CA LYS A 113 14.65 -7.50 14.18
C LYS A 113 13.44 -6.59 14.01
N LEU A 114 13.51 -5.73 12.99
CA LEU A 114 12.38 -4.95 12.52
C LEU A 114 11.44 -5.86 11.73
N VAL A 115 10.21 -6.07 12.20
CA VAL A 115 9.23 -6.93 11.52
C VAL A 115 8.02 -6.12 11.08
N TYR A 116 7.73 -6.17 9.78
CA TYR A 116 6.49 -5.69 9.17
C TYR A 116 5.67 -6.89 8.70
N ILE A 117 4.35 -6.72 8.66
CA ILE A 117 3.45 -7.81 8.27
C ILE A 117 2.65 -7.43 7.02
N ALA A 118 2.79 -8.26 6.00
CA ALA A 118 1.98 -8.23 4.80
C ALA A 118 0.85 -9.27 4.94
N TYR A 119 -0.37 -8.81 5.13
CA TYR A 119 -1.52 -9.69 5.18
C TYR A 119 -2.02 -9.97 3.77
N LEU A 120 -2.07 -11.24 3.37
CA LEU A 120 -2.79 -11.60 2.15
C LEU A 120 -4.28 -11.34 2.38
N SER A 121 -4.89 -10.64 1.44
CA SER A 121 -6.30 -10.26 1.49
C SER A 121 -7.05 -10.85 0.32
N ILE A 122 -8.29 -11.27 0.59
CA ILE A 122 -9.22 -11.66 -0.47
C ILE A 122 -9.78 -10.44 -1.22
N PHE A 123 -9.60 -9.21 -0.72
CA PHE A 123 -10.12 -7.98 -1.32
C PHE A 123 -9.04 -7.14 -2.01
N PRO A 124 -9.31 -6.53 -3.17
CA PRO A 124 -8.34 -5.70 -3.90
C PRO A 124 -8.27 -4.26 -3.37
N CYS A 125 -8.32 -4.07 -2.05
CA CYS A 125 -8.32 -2.73 -1.42
C CYS A 125 -6.95 -2.31 -0.92
N GLN A 126 -6.15 -3.29 -0.48
CA GLN A 126 -4.75 -3.11 -0.08
C GLN A 126 -4.51 -1.96 0.92
N PRO A 127 -5.31 -1.82 2.01
CA PRO A 127 -5.06 -0.80 3.02
C PRO A 127 -3.72 -1.00 3.73
N ARG A 128 -3.20 0.10 4.26
CA ARG A 128 -1.99 0.16 5.08
C ARG A 128 -2.25 0.80 6.44
N PHE A 129 -1.49 0.36 7.44
CA PHE A 129 -1.63 0.78 8.83
C PHE A 129 -0.28 1.28 9.34
N LEU A 130 -0.12 2.62 9.35
CA LEU A 130 1.17 3.26 9.67
C LEU A 130 1.66 2.94 11.09
N LYS A 131 0.76 2.83 12.08
CA LYS A 131 1.12 2.62 13.49
C LYS A 131 1.87 1.32 13.73
N ASN A 132 1.36 0.22 13.18
CA ASN A 132 1.89 -1.14 13.40
C ASN A 132 2.71 -1.67 12.20
N LYS A 133 2.86 -0.87 11.14
CA LYS A 133 3.62 -1.23 9.93
C LYS A 133 3.09 -2.53 9.29
N THR A 134 1.77 -2.64 9.24
CA THR A 134 1.09 -3.73 8.55
C THR A 134 0.33 -3.20 7.34
N PHE A 135 0.17 -4.02 6.31
CA PHE A 135 -0.56 -3.68 5.10
C PHE A 135 -1.17 -4.94 4.50
N GLN A 136 -2.07 -4.79 3.53
CA GLN A 136 -2.65 -5.89 2.80
C GLN A 136 -2.14 -5.98 1.36
N VAL A 137 -1.94 -7.20 0.88
CA VAL A 137 -1.66 -7.50 -0.53
C VAL A 137 -2.76 -8.42 -1.04
N PHE A 138 -3.35 -8.06 -2.17
CA PHE A 138 -4.42 -8.86 -2.76
C PHE A 138 -3.91 -10.23 -3.23
N TYR A 139 -4.59 -11.32 -2.87
CA TYR A 139 -4.08 -12.68 -3.11
C TYR A 139 -3.97 -13.09 -4.58
N LEU A 140 -4.73 -12.45 -5.49
CA LEU A 140 -4.60 -12.67 -6.94
C LEU A 140 -3.67 -11.66 -7.62
N ASN A 141 -3.00 -10.81 -6.85
CA ASN A 141 -2.06 -9.86 -7.42
C ASN A 141 -0.80 -10.57 -7.93
N LYS A 142 -0.56 -10.47 -9.24
CA LYS A 142 0.65 -11.01 -9.88
C LYS A 142 1.88 -10.13 -9.65
N GLU A 143 1.67 -8.90 -9.19
CA GLU A 143 2.69 -7.89 -8.92
C GLU A 143 2.89 -7.71 -7.40
N ASP A 144 2.71 -8.78 -6.61
CA ASP A 144 2.74 -8.75 -5.15
C ASP A 144 4.01 -8.12 -4.56
N SER A 145 5.15 -8.34 -5.21
CA SER A 145 6.44 -7.79 -4.79
C SER A 145 6.55 -6.29 -5.06
N LEU A 146 5.96 -5.81 -6.17
CA LEU A 146 5.86 -4.36 -6.47
C LEU A 146 4.90 -3.68 -5.49
N THR A 147 3.75 -4.29 -5.20
CA THR A 147 2.82 -3.79 -4.18
C THR A 147 3.49 -3.76 -2.80
N THR A 148 4.21 -4.82 -2.44
CA THR A 148 4.98 -4.85 -1.19
C THR A 148 5.96 -3.69 -1.13
N ALA A 149 6.75 -3.47 -2.20
CA ALA A 149 7.67 -2.33 -2.28
C ALA A 149 6.95 -0.98 -2.12
N HIS A 150 5.79 -0.80 -2.77
CA HIS A 150 4.97 0.39 -2.67
C HIS A 150 4.53 0.66 -1.22
N GLU A 151 4.02 -0.35 -0.51
CA GLU A 151 3.58 -0.18 0.88
C GLU A 151 4.74 0.07 1.85
N LEU A 152 5.91 -0.53 1.60
CA LEU A 152 7.11 -0.24 2.37
C LEU A 152 7.58 1.20 2.21
N LEU A 153 7.54 1.74 0.98
CA LEU A 153 7.90 3.14 0.73
C LEU A 153 6.98 4.10 1.49
N HIS A 154 5.69 3.79 1.63
CA HIS A 154 4.80 4.61 2.48
C HIS A 154 5.30 4.68 3.92
N PHE A 155 5.68 3.56 4.52
CA PHE A 155 6.17 3.57 5.91
C PHE A 155 7.42 4.42 6.08
N LEU A 156 8.38 4.31 5.14
CA LEU A 156 9.58 5.13 5.18
C LEU A 156 9.26 6.61 4.94
N PHE A 157 8.42 6.90 3.95
CA PHE A 157 7.96 8.25 3.62
C PHE A 157 7.36 8.95 4.84
N TYR A 158 6.35 8.35 5.50
CA TYR A 158 5.70 9.01 6.63
C TYR A 158 6.67 9.24 7.80
N ASN A 159 7.53 8.26 8.11
CA ASN A 159 8.54 8.41 9.16
C ASN A 159 9.59 9.49 8.84
N TYR A 160 9.97 9.61 7.56
CA TYR A 160 10.87 10.65 7.07
C TYR A 160 10.19 12.03 7.10
N PHE A 161 8.95 12.10 6.62
CA PHE A 161 8.18 13.33 6.47
C PHE A 161 7.87 13.96 7.82
N GLU A 162 7.37 13.18 8.80
CA GLU A 162 7.10 13.65 10.16
C GLU A 162 8.34 14.27 10.82
N LYS A 163 9.51 13.70 10.56
CA LYS A 163 10.78 14.18 11.11
C LYS A 163 11.22 15.51 10.49
N ASN A 164 11.08 15.66 9.17
CA ASN A 164 11.60 16.80 8.42
C ASN A 164 10.58 17.94 8.27
N PHE A 165 9.29 17.65 8.37
CA PHE A 165 8.18 18.60 8.22
C PHE A 165 7.22 18.56 9.41
N PRO A 166 7.69 18.75 10.67
CA PRO A 166 6.89 18.56 11.88
C PRO A 166 5.70 19.54 12.03
N LYS A 167 5.63 20.58 11.18
CA LYS A 167 4.55 21.57 11.17
C LYS A 167 3.38 21.19 10.24
N ILE A 168 3.53 20.13 9.43
CA ILE A 168 2.52 19.67 8.48
C ILE A 168 1.96 18.36 9.01
N SER A 169 0.65 18.28 9.14
CA SER A 169 0.03 17.07 9.68
C SER A 169 0.08 15.94 8.65
N PRO A 170 0.54 14.73 9.03
CA PRO A 170 0.51 13.56 8.16
C PRO A 170 -0.89 13.15 7.70
N ALA A 171 -1.94 13.59 8.42
CA ALA A 171 -3.33 13.32 8.08
C ALA A 171 -3.85 14.25 6.96
N GLU A 172 -3.10 15.30 6.59
CA GLU A 172 -3.51 16.17 5.49
C GLU A 172 -3.52 15.41 4.17
N GLU A 173 -4.59 15.60 3.39
CA GLU A 173 -4.78 14.89 2.13
C GLU A 173 -3.63 15.14 1.15
N LYS A 174 -3.02 16.32 1.15
CA LYS A 174 -1.87 16.65 0.31
C LYS A 174 -0.64 15.78 0.63
N VAL A 175 -0.47 15.37 1.89
CA VAL A 175 0.61 14.47 2.32
C VAL A 175 0.32 13.06 1.83
N TRP A 176 -0.94 12.62 1.87
CA TRP A 176 -1.35 11.36 1.25
C TRP A 176 -1.08 11.35 -0.26
N ILE A 177 -1.52 12.38 -0.99
CA ILE A 177 -1.26 12.50 -2.44
C ILE A 177 0.25 12.46 -2.72
N LEU A 178 1.04 13.24 -1.97
CA LEU A 178 2.48 13.28 -2.11
C LEU A 178 3.11 11.89 -1.89
N SER A 179 2.62 11.13 -0.90
CA SER A 179 3.10 9.76 -0.64
C SER A 179 2.84 8.82 -1.82
N GLU A 180 1.67 8.91 -2.46
CA GLU A 180 1.32 8.10 -3.62
C GLU A 180 2.16 8.51 -4.85
N VAL A 181 2.30 9.81 -5.09
CA VAL A 181 3.06 10.35 -6.23
C VAL A 181 4.54 10.02 -6.11
N LEU A 182 5.13 10.22 -4.93
CA LEU A 182 6.55 9.91 -4.69
C LEU A 182 6.84 8.44 -4.94
N ASN A 183 5.97 7.53 -4.48
CA ASN A 183 6.14 6.10 -4.71
C ASN A 183 6.17 5.78 -6.21
N ILE A 184 5.30 6.38 -7.02
CA ILE A 184 5.30 6.19 -8.47
C ILE A 184 6.61 6.69 -9.09
N LEU A 185 7.07 7.88 -8.71
CA LEU A 185 8.31 8.47 -9.22
C LEU A 185 9.54 7.62 -8.86
N ILE A 186 9.61 7.11 -7.62
CA ILE A 186 10.68 6.22 -7.16
C ILE A 186 10.63 4.88 -7.90
N LEU A 187 9.48 4.22 -7.90
CA LEU A 187 9.36 2.89 -8.49
C LEU A 187 9.54 2.91 -10.02
N ASN A 188 9.38 4.07 -10.67
CA ASN A 188 9.71 4.28 -12.09
C ASN A 188 11.20 4.47 -12.38
N LEU A 189 12.10 4.45 -11.38
CA LEU A 189 13.52 4.52 -11.67
C LEU A 189 14.04 3.19 -12.27
N PRO A 190 15.05 3.23 -13.15
CA PRO A 190 15.55 2.05 -13.87
C PRO A 190 15.91 0.86 -12.96
N GLU A 191 16.47 1.14 -11.78
CA GLU A 191 16.85 0.10 -10.82
C GLU A 191 15.64 -0.67 -10.27
N PHE A 192 14.45 -0.06 -10.18
CA PHE A 192 13.24 -0.77 -9.75
C PHE A 192 12.55 -1.48 -10.92
N TYR A 193 12.65 -0.96 -12.14
CA TYR A 193 12.28 -1.71 -13.35
C TYR A 193 13.08 -3.00 -13.48
N ALA A 194 14.38 -2.98 -13.15
CA ALA A 194 15.20 -4.19 -13.15
C ALA A 194 14.76 -5.23 -12.11
N LEU A 195 14.07 -4.81 -11.03
CA LEU A 195 13.59 -5.71 -9.97
C LEU A 195 12.18 -6.24 -10.21
N PHE A 196 11.29 -5.39 -10.71
CA PHE A 196 9.86 -5.69 -10.80
C PHE A 196 9.35 -5.83 -12.24
N GLY A 197 10.21 -5.61 -13.23
CA GLY A 197 9.85 -5.62 -14.64
C GLY A 197 9.05 -4.39 -15.08
N ASP A 198 8.45 -4.50 -16.27
CA ASP A 198 7.63 -3.46 -16.89
C ASP A 198 6.16 -3.49 -16.40
N SER A 199 5.96 -4.00 -15.19
CA SER A 199 4.68 -3.97 -14.50
C SER A 199 4.13 -2.55 -14.46
N SER A 200 2.88 -2.38 -14.89
CA SER A 200 2.22 -1.10 -14.95
C SER A 200 2.00 -0.57 -13.54
N ARG A 201 2.81 0.41 -13.14
CA ARG A 201 2.56 1.14 -11.90
C ARG A 201 1.28 1.92 -12.11
N HIS A 202 0.25 1.59 -11.34
CA HIS A 202 -1.09 2.14 -11.48
C HIS A 202 -1.28 3.32 -10.52
N PRO A 203 -0.98 4.57 -10.91
CA PRO A 203 -1.33 5.71 -10.08
C PRO A 203 -2.86 5.81 -9.95
N TYR A 204 -3.32 6.42 -8.87
CA TYR A 204 -4.70 6.88 -8.80
C TYR A 204 -4.99 7.82 -9.98
N PRO A 205 -6.11 7.67 -10.70
CA PRO A 205 -6.44 8.51 -11.84
C PRO A 205 -6.32 10.01 -11.58
N GLN A 206 -6.72 10.45 -10.38
CA GLN A 206 -6.65 11.87 -9.98
C GLN A 206 -5.21 12.39 -9.79
N HIS A 207 -4.22 11.50 -9.66
CA HIS A 207 -2.83 11.89 -9.41
C HIS A 207 -1.99 11.97 -10.70
N ILE A 208 -2.51 11.56 -11.85
CA ILE A 208 -1.75 11.49 -13.12
C ILE A 208 -1.17 12.86 -13.48
N SER A 209 -1.98 13.92 -13.49
CA SER A 209 -1.52 15.27 -13.81
C SER A 209 -0.49 15.80 -12.80
N ILE A 210 -0.61 15.41 -11.52
CA ILE A 210 0.35 15.78 -10.48
C ILE A 210 1.70 15.09 -10.74
N ILE A 211 1.68 13.81 -11.11
CA ILE A 211 2.90 13.04 -11.44
C ILE A 211 3.59 13.67 -12.65
N GLU A 212 2.85 14.02 -13.69
CA GLU A 212 3.38 14.66 -14.90
C GLU A 212 4.06 16.01 -14.58
N ASN A 213 3.44 16.82 -13.72
CA ASN A 213 4.00 18.10 -13.29
C ASN A 213 5.25 17.95 -12.40
N LEU A 214 5.32 16.90 -11.58
CA LEU A 214 6.41 16.69 -10.64
C LEU A 214 7.58 15.88 -11.19
N LYS A 215 7.40 15.17 -12.31
CA LYS A 215 8.47 14.37 -12.92
C LYS A 215 9.72 15.21 -13.29
N PRO A 216 9.62 16.39 -13.94
CA PRO A 216 10.79 17.20 -14.25
C PRO A 216 11.52 17.69 -12.99
N GLU A 217 10.76 18.05 -11.94
CA GLU A 217 11.32 18.47 -10.65
C GLU A 217 12.02 17.32 -9.93
N TRP A 218 11.47 16.10 -10.03
CA TRP A 218 12.10 14.89 -9.51
C TRP A 218 13.45 14.64 -10.19
N GLU A 219 13.51 14.71 -11.51
CA GLU A 219 14.74 14.47 -12.27
C GLU A 219 15.85 15.50 -11.97
N LYS A 220 15.45 16.74 -11.68
CA LYS A 220 16.37 17.86 -11.39
C LYS A 220 16.61 18.09 -9.90
N ARG A 221 16.01 17.28 -9.02
CA ARG A 221 16.06 17.49 -7.57
C ARG A 221 17.50 17.56 -7.07
N LYS A 222 17.78 18.50 -6.18
CA LYS A 222 19.07 18.58 -5.48
C LYS A 222 19.12 17.55 -4.35
N ASP A 223 18.03 17.48 -3.60
CA ASP A 223 17.85 16.60 -2.45
C ASP A 223 16.35 16.32 -2.23
N LEU A 224 16.04 15.30 -1.42
CA LEU A 224 14.67 14.89 -1.17
C LEU A 224 13.83 15.95 -0.46
N ASN A 225 14.40 16.72 0.48
CA ASN A 225 13.65 17.75 1.22
C ASN A 225 13.22 18.90 0.30
N SER A 226 14.12 19.34 -0.59
CA SER A 226 13.82 20.36 -1.59
C SER A 226 12.67 19.92 -2.51
N PHE A 227 12.70 18.66 -2.97
CA PHE A 227 11.65 18.08 -3.80
C PHE A 227 10.31 17.98 -3.06
N LEU A 228 10.31 17.46 -1.82
CA LEU A 228 9.07 17.32 -1.04
C LEU A 228 8.43 18.67 -0.76
N LYS A 229 9.22 19.71 -0.46
CA LYS A 229 8.73 21.06 -0.22
C LYS A 229 8.08 21.65 -1.48
N SER A 230 8.76 21.62 -2.63
CA SER A 230 8.19 22.15 -3.89
C SER A 230 6.97 21.35 -4.33
N SER A 231 6.95 20.04 -4.09
CA SER A 231 5.83 19.17 -4.44
C SER A 231 4.55 19.53 -3.68
N LEU A 232 4.66 19.88 -2.40
CA LEU A 232 3.50 20.34 -1.61
C LEU A 232 2.86 21.59 -2.21
N GLU A 233 3.68 22.54 -2.67
CA GLU A 233 3.19 23.77 -3.32
C GLU A 233 2.48 23.50 -4.64
N VAL A 234 2.97 22.52 -5.43
CA VAL A 234 2.32 22.09 -6.68
C VAL A 234 0.98 21.41 -6.39
N ILE A 235 0.94 20.49 -5.43
CA ILE A 235 -0.29 19.78 -5.06
C ILE A 235 -1.37 20.76 -4.60
N GLU A 236 -1.02 21.78 -3.81
CA GLU A 236 -1.96 22.82 -3.39
C GLU A 236 -2.50 23.66 -4.55
N LYS A 237 -1.70 23.88 -5.60
CA LYS A 237 -2.13 24.63 -6.80
C LYS A 237 -3.06 23.82 -7.69
N VAL A 238 -2.77 22.54 -7.90
CA VAL A 238 -3.59 21.65 -8.77
C VAL A 238 -4.95 21.33 -8.14
N LYS A 239 -5.07 21.49 -6.82
CA LYS A 239 -6.34 21.33 -6.10
C LYS A 239 -7.29 22.54 -6.16
N LYS A 240 -6.79 23.72 -6.54
CA LYS A 240 -7.62 24.93 -6.71
C LYS A 240 -8.25 24.94 -8.09
#